data_AF-B9LWB1-F1
#
_entry.id   AF-B9LWB1-F1
#
_cell.length_a   1.000
_cell.length_b   1.000
_cell.length_c   1.000
_cell.angle_alpha   90.00
_cell.angle_beta   90.00
_cell.angle_gamma   90.00
#
_symmetry.space_group_name_H-M   'P 1'
#
loop_
_entity.id
_entity.type
_entity.pdbx_description
1 polymer ?
#
loop_
_entity_poly.entity_id
_entity_poly.type
_entity_poly.pdbx_seq_one_letter_code
_entity_poly.pdbx_strand_id
1 'polypeptide(L)' 'MAKTRALLTETEREQIAGEHGDSRKYQATSRVRGRIQEELESDVEILKKYHPDLLDELREVVCEEVDEHG' A
#
# COMPACT_ATOMS: atom_id res chain seq x y z
N MET A 1 -9.35 13.93 -13.96
CA MET A 1 -8.55 12.70 -14.18
C MET A 1 -9.24 11.60 -13.40
N ALA A 2 -9.55 10.46 -14.01
CA ALA A 2 -10.03 9.30 -13.25
C ALA A 2 -8.93 8.93 -12.25
N LYS A 3 -9.23 8.93 -10.96
CA LYS A 3 -8.25 8.59 -9.93
C LYS A 3 -7.95 7.10 -10.08
N THR A 4 -6.83 6.75 -10.72
CA THR A 4 -6.35 5.38 -10.75
C THR A 4 -6.01 4.99 -9.31
N ARG A 5 -6.49 3.81 -8.88
CA ARG A 5 -6.22 3.30 -7.54
C ARG A 5 -4.77 2.81 -7.47
N ALA A 6 -4.09 3.09 -6.36
CA ALA A 6 -2.85 2.42 -5.99
C ALA A 6 -3.20 1.11 -5.23
N LEU A 7 -2.58 0.88 -4.06
CA LEU A 7 -2.83 -0.30 -3.23
C LEU A 7 -4.26 -0.37 -2.66
N LEU A 8 -4.81 0.78 -2.25
CA LEU A 8 -6.10 0.90 -1.57
C LEU A 8 -7.18 1.47 -2.49
N THR A 9 -8.37 0.87 -2.44
CA THR A 9 -9.59 1.49 -2.97
C THR A 9 -10.05 2.65 -2.06
N GLU A 10 -10.98 3.48 -2.56
CA GLU A 10 -11.58 4.56 -1.76
C GLU A 10 -12.26 4.03 -0.50
N THR A 11 -13.11 3.02 -0.64
CA THR A 11 -13.81 2.40 0.49
C THR A 11 -12.85 1.74 1.48
N GLU A 12 -11.75 1.16 1.01
CA GLU A 12 -10.77 0.55 1.93
C GLU A 12 -10.05 1.58 2.78
N ARG A 13 -9.80 2.79 2.26
CA ARG A 13 -9.25 3.89 3.07
C ARG A 13 -10.18 4.24 4.22
N GLU A 14 -11.48 4.41 3.94
CA GLU A 14 -12.50 4.69 4.96
C GLU A 14 -12.63 3.55 5.98
N GLN A 15 -12.61 2.29 5.50
CA GLN A 15 -12.69 1.11 6.37
C GLN A 15 -11.50 1.00 7.31
N ILE A 16 -10.28 1.24 6.81
CA ILE A 16 -9.06 1.23 7.64
C ILE A 16 -9.07 2.38 8.64
N ALA A 17 -9.56 3.55 8.24
CA ALA A 17 -9.76 4.71 9.12
C ALA A 17 -10.80 4.45 10.23
N GLY A 18 -11.57 3.36 10.14
CA GLY A 18 -12.53 2.94 11.16
C GLY A 18 -13.94 3.50 10.98
N GLU A 19 -14.23 4.15 9.85
CA GLU A 19 -15.52 4.80 9.58
C GLU A 19 -16.69 3.82 9.46
N HIS A 20 -16.39 2.52 9.26
CA HIS A 20 -17.38 1.46 9.03
C HIS A 20 -17.39 0.38 10.15
N GLY A 21 -16.77 0.66 11.29
CA GLY A 21 -16.69 -0.23 12.46
C GLY A 21 -15.57 -1.29 12.40
N ASP A 22 -15.28 -1.90 13.54
CA ASP A 22 -14.11 -2.77 13.75
C ASP A 22 -14.06 -4.00 12.85
N SER A 23 -15.22 -4.62 12.56
CA SER A 23 -15.29 -5.80 11.70
C SER A 23 -14.89 -5.48 10.26
N ARG A 24 -15.30 -4.33 9.73
CA ARG A 24 -14.94 -3.86 8.39
C ARG A 24 -13.48 -3.42 8.33
N LYS A 25 -12.99 -2.75 9.37
CA LYS A 25 -11.57 -2.39 9.53
C LYS A 25 -10.67 -3.62 9.49
N TYR A 26 -11.00 -4.66 10.25
CA TYR A 26 -10.22 -5.89 10.27
C TYR A 26 -10.21 -6.58 8.91
N GLN A 27 -11.37 -6.69 8.26
CA GLN A 27 -11.47 -7.28 6.92
C GLN A 27 -10.65 -6.49 5.88
N ALA A 28 -10.74 -5.16 5.89
CA ALA A 28 -9.98 -4.30 4.98
C ALA A 28 -8.48 -4.49 5.18
N THR A 29 -8.02 -4.46 6.44
CA THR A 29 -6.61 -4.68 6.80
C THR A 29 -6.11 -6.05 6.34
N SER A 30 -6.91 -7.10 6.50
CA SER A 30 -6.56 -8.45 6.06
C SER A 30 -6.39 -8.54 4.53
N ARG A 31 -7.32 -7.95 3.76
CA ARG A 31 -7.23 -7.92 2.29
C ARG A 31 -5.99 -7.16 1.81
N VAL A 32 -5.71 -6.02 2.43
CA VAL A 32 -4.56 -5.19 2.09
C VAL A 32 -3.25 -5.91 2.41
N ARG A 33 -3.20 -6.61 3.55
CA ARG A 33 -2.04 -7.43 3.92
C ARG A 33 -1.75 -8.50 2.87
N GLY A 34 -2.78 -9.18 2.36
CA GLY A 34 -2.63 -10.13 1.26
C GLY A 34 -2.01 -9.49 0.02
N ARG A 35 -2.52 -8.32 -0.40
CA ARG A 35 -1.94 -7.59 -1.55
C ARG A 35 -0.49 -7.19 -1.34
N ILE A 36 -0.11 -6.78 -0.12
CA ILE A 36 1.27 -6.41 0.18
C ILE A 36 2.20 -7.62 0.05
N GLN A 37 1.77 -8.79 0.56
CA GLN A 37 2.61 -9.99 0.59
C GLN A 37 2.63 -10.75 -0.74
N GLU A 38 1.54 -10.74 -1.50
CA GLU A 38 1.43 -11.55 -2.71
C GLU A 38 1.68 -10.71 -3.97
N GLU A 39 0.98 -9.59 -4.11
CA GLU A 39 1.00 -8.78 -5.35
C GLU A 39 2.17 -7.79 -5.35
N LEU A 40 2.31 -6.98 -4.29
CA LEU A 40 3.34 -5.94 -4.22
C LEU A 40 4.75 -6.53 -4.12
N GLU A 41 4.91 -7.68 -3.46
CA GLU A 41 6.19 -8.41 -3.46
C GLU A 41 6.60 -8.81 -4.88
N SER A 42 5.67 -9.39 -5.65
CA SER A 42 5.89 -9.75 -7.05
C SER A 42 6.21 -8.52 -7.92
N ASP A 43 5.49 -7.42 -7.73
CA ASP A 43 5.75 -6.15 -8.42
C ASP A 43 7.15 -5.62 -8.11
N VAL A 44 7.57 -5.66 -6.84
CA VAL A 44 8.91 -5.24 -6.40
C VAL A 44 10.00 -6.08 -7.06
N GLU A 45 9.82 -7.40 -7.22
CA GLU A 45 10.78 -8.25 -7.92
C GLU A 45 10.92 -7.86 -9.40
N ILE A 46 9.81 -7.55 -10.07
CA ILE A 46 9.80 -7.09 -11.46
C ILE A 46 10.50 -5.73 -11.58
N LEU A 47 10.15 -4.77 -10.72
CA LEU A 47 10.78 -3.45 -10.72
C LEU A 47 12.28 -3.56 -10.47
N LYS A 48 12.70 -4.33 -9.46
CA LYS A 48 14.12 -4.58 -9.17
C LYS A 48 14.89 -5.14 -10.37
N LYS A 49 14.23 -5.99 -11.18
CA LYS A 49 14.87 -6.65 -12.33
C LYS A 49 14.93 -5.77 -13.58
N TYR A 50 13.90 -4.99 -13.84
CA TYR A 50 13.73 -4.31 -15.14
C TYR A 50 13.79 -2.78 -15.04
N HIS A 51 13.37 -2.20 -13.93
CA HIS A 51 13.26 -0.75 -13.73
C HIS A 51 13.60 -0.36 -12.28
N PRO A 52 14.89 -0.46 -11.87
CA PRO A 52 15.29 -0.18 -10.50
C PRO A 52 15.01 1.27 -10.09
N ASP A 53 15.05 2.23 -11.02
CA ASP A 53 14.74 3.64 -10.72
C ASP A 53 13.30 3.81 -10.19
N LEU A 54 12.33 3.06 -10.75
CA LEU A 54 10.94 3.06 -10.28
C LEU A 54 10.79 2.39 -8.90
N LEU A 55 11.64 1.41 -8.59
CA LEU A 55 11.68 0.82 -7.25
C LEU A 55 12.20 1.83 -6.23
N ASP A 56 13.18 2.66 -6.60
CA ASP A 56 13.68 3.72 -5.74
C ASP A 56 12.63 4.80 -5.51
N GLU A 57 11.88 5.23 -6.54
CA GLU A 57 10.71 6.12 -6.36
C GLU A 57 9.65 5.52 -5.42
N LEU A 58 9.35 4.22 -5.56
CA LEU A 58 8.42 3.53 -4.65
C LEU A 58 8.94 3.51 -3.21
N ARG A 59 10.25 3.33 -3.02
CA ARG A 59 10.89 3.32 -1.70
C ARG A 59 10.92 4.69 -1.06
N GLU A 60 11.13 5.76 -1.83
CA GLU A 60 11.03 7.13 -1.33
C GLU A 60 9.65 7.33 -0.70
N VAL A 61 8.57 7.05 -1.44
CA VAL A 61 7.19 7.22 -0.94
C VAL A 61 6.87 6.36 0.29
N VAL A 62 7.43 5.15 0.40
CA VAL A 62 7.13 4.22 1.51
C VAL A 62 8.04 4.42 2.73
N CYS A 63 9.29 4.83 2.51
CA CYS A 63 10.31 4.93 3.55
C CYS A 63 10.62 6.36 3.99
N GLU A 64 10.04 7.40 3.39
CA GLU A 64 10.25 8.81 3.78
C GLU A 64 9.71 9.19 5.18
N GLU A 65 9.15 8.27 5.97
CA GLU A 65 8.68 8.53 7.34
C GLU A 65 9.31 7.60 8.40
N VAL A 66 10.64 7.67 8.57
CA VAL A 66 11.31 7.16 9.78
C VAL A 66 12.26 8.17 10.46
N ASP A 67 12.27 9.43 10.01
CA ASP A 67 13.05 10.52 10.60
C ASP A 67 12.19 11.56 11.36
N GLU A 68 11.06 11.13 11.93
CA GLU A 68 10.39 11.86 13.01
C GLU A 68 10.46 11.08 14.34
N HIS A 69 11.38 11.53 15.18
CA HIS A 69 11.72 11.09 16.52
C HIS A 69 10.55 10.69 17.45
N GLY A 70 10.76 9.63 18.25
CA GLY A 70 10.30 9.58 19.65
C GLY A 70 9.32 8.48 20.02
#